data_AF-G9QT87-F1
#
_entry.id   AF-G9QT87-F1
#
_cell.length_a   1.000
_cell.length_b   1.000
_cell.length_c   1.000
_cell.angle_alpha   90.00
_cell.angle_beta   90.00
_cell.angle_gamma   90.00
#
_symmetry.space_group_name_H-M   'P 1'
#
loop_
_entity.id
_entity.type
_entity.pdbx_description
1 polymer ?
#
loop_
_entity_poly.entity_id
_entity_poly.type
_entity_poly.pdbx_seq_one_letter_code
_entity_poly.pdbx_strand_id
1 'polypeptide(L)'
;MSKDGYPMTHAMVFGALLGNGDAEFLSIVKNKKFRADEVLYVGLQGLHDCQKAFLDEVGVDYEVQSDKFISNEKIENFIAKFDQILVHFDIDVLDEKFFHSTYFADPDAGGDGSGGGKMKFDQLSEILSLISQKADVVGFSIAEYMPFDAYKMHQMFNKVKIFTE
;
A
#
# COMPACT_ATOMS: atom_id res chain seq x y z
N MET A 1 8.70 -10.13 16.70
CA MET A 1 9.42 -9.12 15.88
C MET A 1 9.80 -9.76 14.57
N SER A 2 9.62 -9.08 13.43
CA SER A 2 10.15 -9.58 12.16
C SER A 2 11.66 -9.79 12.29
N LYS A 3 12.22 -10.74 11.55
CA LYS A 3 13.67 -11.02 11.58
C LYS A 3 14.52 -9.82 11.12
N ASP A 4 13.87 -8.81 10.55
CA ASP A 4 14.49 -7.72 9.81
C ASP A 4 14.59 -6.43 10.66
N GLY A 5 14.16 -6.48 11.92
CA GLY A 5 14.33 -5.40 12.89
C GLY A 5 13.35 -4.23 12.78
N TYR A 6 12.42 -4.25 11.82
CA TYR A 6 11.38 -3.22 11.71
C TYR A 6 10.27 -3.47 12.75
N PRO A 7 9.99 -2.53 13.66
CA PRO A 7 9.10 -2.78 14.80
C PRO A 7 7.61 -2.65 14.44
N MET A 8 7.26 -2.03 13.31
CA MET A 8 5.87 -1.69 12.99
C MET A 8 5.19 -2.78 12.16
N THR A 9 4.01 -3.21 12.60
CA THR A 9 3.30 -4.38 12.05
C THR A 9 2.66 -4.15 10.69
N HIS A 10 2.43 -2.89 10.28
CA HIS A 10 1.86 -2.58 8.96
C HIS A 10 2.70 -3.14 7.79
N ALA A 11 4.03 -3.24 7.97
CA ALA A 11 4.95 -3.82 7.00
C ALA A 11 4.94 -5.36 6.96
N MET A 12 4.21 -6.02 7.88
CA MET A 12 4.22 -7.49 8.03
C MET A 12 2.96 -8.17 7.45
N VAL A 13 1.91 -7.40 7.16
CA VAL A 13 0.59 -7.94 6.77
C VAL A 13 0.68 -8.74 5.47
N PHE A 14 1.37 -8.20 4.47
CA PHE A 14 1.53 -8.88 3.18
C PHE A 14 2.28 -10.22 3.33
N GLY A 15 3.36 -10.25 4.12
CA GLY A 15 4.07 -11.49 4.41
C GLY A 15 3.17 -12.54 5.05
N ALA A 16 2.31 -12.14 5.99
CA ALA A 16 1.39 -13.06 6.66
C ALA A 16 0.31 -13.62 5.72
N LEU A 17 -0.16 -12.82 4.77
CA LEU A 17 -1.09 -13.26 3.73
C LEU A 17 -0.46 -14.29 2.77
N LEU A 18 0.86 -14.22 2.56
CA LEU A 18 1.66 -15.26 1.90
C LEU A 18 2.06 -16.41 2.84
N GLY A 19 1.72 -16.30 4.13
CA GLY A 19 1.97 -17.33 5.12
C GLY A 19 3.31 -17.29 5.83
N ASN A 20 3.99 -16.15 5.79
CA ASN A 20 5.26 -15.86 6.46
C ASN A 20 5.04 -14.82 7.56
N GLY A 21 5.64 -15.00 8.74
CA GLY A 21 5.56 -14.01 9.82
C GLY A 21 5.29 -14.64 11.18
N ASP A 22 4.81 -13.81 12.10
CA ASP A 22 4.55 -14.21 13.48
C ASP A 22 3.42 -15.24 13.58
N ALA A 23 3.60 -16.26 14.44
CA ALA A 23 2.64 -17.35 14.61
C ALA A 23 1.26 -16.84 15.09
N GLU A 24 1.23 -15.79 15.90
CA GLU A 24 -0.03 -15.18 16.34
C GLU A 24 -0.80 -14.60 15.15
N PHE A 25 -0.12 -13.87 14.27
CA PHE A 25 -0.74 -13.27 13.08
C PHE A 25 -1.20 -14.34 12.08
N LEU A 26 -0.37 -15.38 11.87
CA LEU A 26 -0.73 -16.51 11.02
C LEU A 26 -1.92 -17.30 11.55
N SER A 27 -2.13 -17.35 12.88
CA SER A 27 -3.28 -18.04 13.48
C SER A 27 -4.64 -17.39 13.14
N ILE A 28 -4.63 -16.11 12.76
CA ILE A 28 -5.84 -15.35 12.40
C ILE A 28 -6.23 -15.60 10.94
N VAL A 29 -5.26 -15.97 10.08
CA VAL A 29 -5.49 -16.27 8.66
C VAL A 29 -6.13 -17.65 8.52
N LYS A 30 -7.48 -17.68 8.49
CA LYS A 30 -8.27 -18.92 8.45
C LYS A 30 -8.37 -19.57 7.08
N ASN A 31 -8.24 -18.77 6.02
CA ASN A 31 -8.31 -19.24 4.64
C ASN A 31 -6.93 -19.64 4.13
N LYS A 32 -6.90 -20.22 2.92
CA LYS A 32 -5.63 -20.50 2.24
C LYS A 32 -4.84 -19.20 2.08
N LYS A 33 -3.53 -19.31 2.29
CA LYS A 33 -2.54 -18.28 1.99
C LYS A 33 -2.56 -18.00 0.49
N PHE A 34 -2.27 -16.76 0.11
CA PHE A 34 -2.04 -16.41 -1.29
C PHE A 34 -0.77 -17.09 -1.78
N ARG A 35 -0.78 -17.51 -3.04
CA ARG A 35 0.44 -17.90 -3.76
C ARG A 35 1.11 -16.67 -4.35
N ALA A 36 2.39 -16.80 -4.63
CA ALA A 36 3.18 -15.72 -5.22
C ALA A 36 2.63 -15.23 -6.58
N ASP A 37 2.03 -16.13 -7.37
CA ASP A 37 1.41 -15.81 -8.66
C ASP A 37 0.01 -15.18 -8.55
N GLU A 38 -0.51 -15.02 -7.33
CA GLU A 38 -1.79 -14.38 -7.01
C GLU A 38 -1.62 -12.93 -6.52
N VAL A 39 -0.42 -12.36 -6.67
CA VAL A 39 -0.11 -10.99 -6.26
C VAL A 39 0.36 -10.18 -7.46
N LEU A 40 -0.12 -8.95 -7.55
CA LEU A 40 0.41 -7.93 -8.43
C LEU A 40 0.68 -6.65 -7.64
N TYR A 41 1.92 -6.18 -7.69
CA TYR A 41 2.28 -4.86 -7.22
C TYR A 41 2.03 -3.79 -8.29
N VAL A 42 1.35 -2.72 -7.91
CA VAL A 42 1.11 -1.54 -8.76
C VAL A 42 1.67 -0.31 -8.05
N GLY A 43 2.65 0.36 -8.64
CA GLY A 43 3.30 1.53 -8.06
C GLY A 43 4.33 1.24 -6.96
N LEU A 44 4.89 0.02 -6.92
CA LEU A 44 5.94 -0.36 -5.96
C LEU A 44 7.17 0.52 -6.12
N GLN A 45 7.62 1.14 -5.04
CA GLN A 45 8.81 1.99 -5.03
C GLN A 45 10.08 1.18 -4.75
N GLY A 46 11.21 1.87 -4.54
CA GLY A 46 12.47 1.23 -4.19
C GLY A 46 12.35 0.42 -2.90
N LEU A 47 12.90 -0.80 -2.93
CA LEU A 47 12.88 -1.73 -1.81
C LEU A 47 14.20 -1.68 -1.02
N HIS A 48 14.11 -1.87 0.29
CA HIS A 48 15.26 -2.21 1.12
C HIS A 48 15.76 -3.63 0.79
N ASP A 49 17.04 -3.91 1.07
CA ASP A 49 17.66 -5.21 0.76
C ASP A 49 16.91 -6.40 1.40
N CYS A 50 16.40 -6.23 2.63
CA CYS A 50 15.62 -7.26 3.31
C CYS A 50 14.26 -7.53 2.62
N GLN A 51 13.56 -6.48 2.17
CA GLN A 51 12.30 -6.62 1.45
C GLN A 51 12.51 -7.30 0.11
N LYS A 52 13.58 -6.92 -0.60
CA LYS A 52 13.97 -7.56 -1.86
C LYS A 52 14.27 -9.05 -1.66
N ALA A 53 15.13 -9.37 -0.68
CA ALA A 53 15.48 -10.75 -0.36
C ALA A 53 14.24 -11.57 0.02
N PHE A 54 13.29 -10.99 0.76
CA PHE A 54 12.03 -11.62 1.09
C PHE A 54 11.20 -11.92 -0.16
N LEU A 55 10.96 -10.93 -1.04
CA LEU A 55 10.18 -11.12 -2.26
C LEU A 55 10.82 -12.18 -3.20
N ASP A 56 12.15 -12.16 -3.31
CA ASP A 56 12.92 -13.15 -4.07
C ASP A 56 12.78 -14.56 -3.45
N GLU A 57 12.80 -14.69 -2.12
CA GLU A 57 12.64 -15.97 -1.40
C GLU A 57 11.24 -16.56 -1.59
N VAL A 58 10.19 -15.73 -1.48
CA VAL A 58 8.80 -16.18 -1.63
C VAL A 58 8.36 -16.33 -3.09
N GLY A 59 9.16 -15.83 -4.04
CA GLY A 59 8.95 -15.98 -5.48
C GLY A 59 7.88 -15.08 -6.08
N VAL A 60 7.56 -13.95 -5.43
CA VAL A 60 6.60 -12.97 -5.96
C VAL A 60 7.26 -12.22 -7.12
N ASP A 61 6.58 -12.13 -8.26
CA ASP A 61 7.04 -11.29 -9.37
C ASP A 61 6.81 -9.81 -9.02
N TYR A 62 7.85 -8.99 -9.12
CA TYR A 62 7.77 -7.56 -8.86
C TYR A 62 8.70 -6.78 -9.78
N GLU A 63 8.31 -5.53 -10.03
CA GLU A 63 9.16 -4.53 -10.66
C GLU A 63 9.03 -3.22 -9.88
N VAL A 64 10.17 -2.53 -9.73
CA VAL A 64 10.18 -1.18 -9.16
C VAL A 64 9.63 -0.21 -10.21
N GLN A 65 8.65 0.59 -9.79
CA GLN A 65 7.81 1.44 -10.64
C GLN A 65 7.99 2.93 -10.34
N SER A 66 9.19 3.34 -9.92
CA SER A 66 9.49 4.74 -9.59
C SER A 66 9.50 5.67 -10.81
N ASP A 67 9.98 5.18 -11.95
CA ASP A 67 10.09 5.96 -13.20
C ASP A 67 9.01 5.59 -14.22
N LYS A 68 8.62 4.31 -14.25
CA LYS A 68 7.64 3.77 -15.18
C LYS A 68 6.76 2.75 -14.44
N PHE A 69 5.46 2.98 -14.51
CA PHE A 69 4.46 2.06 -13.97
C PHE A 69 4.20 0.90 -14.91
N ILE A 70 3.69 -0.20 -14.35
CA ILE A 70 3.19 -1.33 -15.13
C ILE A 70 2.11 -0.86 -16.13
N SER A 71 2.02 -1.51 -17.28
CA SER A 71 1.01 -1.18 -18.29
C SER A 71 -0.38 -1.65 -17.88
N ASN A 72 -1.41 -0.97 -18.39
CA ASN A 72 -2.80 -1.44 -18.30
C ASN A 72 -2.95 -2.88 -18.82
N GLU A 73 -2.22 -3.24 -19.89
CA GLU A 73 -2.19 -4.60 -20.41
C GLU A 73 -1.67 -5.62 -19.38
N LYS A 74 -0.61 -5.30 -18.62
CA LYS A 74 -0.10 -6.19 -17.56
C LYS A 74 -1.13 -6.37 -16.44
N ILE A 75 -1.83 -5.29 -16.08
CA ILE A 75 -2.92 -5.32 -15.10
C ILE A 75 -4.08 -6.19 -15.61
N GLU A 76 -4.55 -5.95 -16.84
CA GLU A 76 -5.62 -6.72 -17.47
C GLU A 76 -5.27 -8.22 -17.55
N ASN A 77 -4.06 -8.55 -18.00
CA ASN A 77 -3.59 -9.92 -18.09
C ASN A 77 -3.48 -10.60 -16.72
N PHE A 78 -3.21 -9.84 -15.65
CA PHE A 78 -3.19 -10.39 -14.29
C PHE A 78 -4.60 -10.65 -13.78
N ILE A 79 -5.49 -9.64 -13.82
CA ILE A 79 -6.85 -9.77 -13.27
C ILE A 79 -7.68 -10.81 -14.02
N ALA A 80 -7.44 -11.02 -15.32
CA ALA A 80 -8.12 -12.04 -16.12
C ALA A 80 -7.83 -13.49 -15.69
N LYS A 81 -6.83 -13.72 -14.82
CA LYS A 81 -6.50 -15.05 -14.28
C LYS A 81 -7.41 -15.48 -13.14
N PHE A 82 -8.21 -14.56 -12.58
CA PHE A 82 -8.96 -14.77 -11.34
C PHE A 82 -10.42 -14.37 -11.50
N ASP A 83 -11.32 -15.12 -10.88
CA ASP A 83 -12.76 -14.80 -10.88
C ASP A 83 -13.09 -13.57 -10.03
N GLN A 84 -12.29 -13.31 -9.00
CA GLN A 84 -12.50 -12.25 -8.01
C GLN A 84 -11.19 -11.56 -7.67
N ILE A 85 -11.25 -10.25 -7.49
CA ILE A 85 -10.09 -9.41 -7.18
C ILE A 85 -10.28 -8.72 -5.83
N LEU A 86 -9.19 -8.68 -5.06
CA LEU A 86 -9.07 -7.85 -3.86
C LEU A 86 -8.07 -6.73 -4.14
N VAL A 87 -8.45 -5.51 -3.82
CA VAL A 87 -7.58 -4.33 -3.94
C VAL A 87 -7.18 -3.86 -2.54
N HIS A 88 -5.87 -3.80 -2.31
CA HIS A 88 -5.30 -3.07 -1.19
C HIS A 88 -4.69 -1.78 -1.72
N PHE A 89 -5.36 -0.67 -1.45
CA PHE A 89 -4.89 0.66 -1.82
C PHE A 89 -4.18 1.28 -0.61
N ASP A 90 -2.86 1.11 -0.57
CA ASP A 90 -2.02 1.94 0.26
C ASP A 90 -1.90 3.32 -0.40
N ILE A 91 -2.36 4.37 0.28
CA ILE A 91 -2.45 5.71 -0.30
C ILE A 91 -1.08 6.34 -0.51
N ASP A 92 -0.05 5.81 0.15
CA ASP A 92 1.33 6.28 0.03
C ASP A 92 1.96 6.04 -1.35
N VAL A 93 1.29 5.29 -2.22
CA VAL A 93 1.63 5.16 -3.65
C VAL A 93 1.48 6.48 -4.43
N LEU A 94 0.64 7.39 -3.92
CA LEU A 94 0.48 8.72 -4.48
C LEU A 94 1.72 9.59 -4.20
N ASP A 95 2.10 10.39 -5.19
CA ASP A 95 3.22 11.33 -5.07
C ASP A 95 2.90 12.41 -4.02
N GLU A 96 3.73 12.47 -2.98
CA GLU A 96 3.59 13.37 -1.85
C GLU A 96 3.58 14.86 -2.24
N LYS A 97 4.11 15.20 -3.42
CA LYS A 97 4.11 16.57 -3.96
C LYS A 97 2.75 17.02 -4.47
N PHE A 98 1.85 16.07 -4.74
CA PHE A 98 0.50 16.33 -5.26
C PHE A 98 -0.59 15.87 -4.29
N PHE A 99 -0.28 14.97 -3.35
CA PHE A 99 -1.18 14.51 -2.32
C PHE A 99 -0.52 14.58 -0.93
N HIS A 100 -0.99 15.49 -0.08
CA HIS A 100 -0.32 15.82 1.18
C HIS A 100 -0.84 15.05 2.41
N SER A 101 -1.65 14.01 2.22
CA SER A 101 -2.23 13.24 3.34
C SER A 101 -1.67 11.82 3.41
N THR A 102 -0.35 11.73 3.32
CA THR A 102 0.47 10.51 3.44
C THR A 102 1.67 10.82 4.32
N TYR A 103 2.22 9.80 5.00
CA TYR A 103 3.42 9.91 5.83
C TYR A 103 4.55 10.73 5.18
N PHE A 104 4.79 10.51 3.88
CA PHE A 104 5.88 11.16 3.13
C PHE A 104 5.65 12.64 2.85
N ALA A 105 4.44 13.16 3.06
CA ALA A 105 4.13 14.57 2.88
C ALA A 105 4.31 15.40 4.15
N ASP A 106 4.57 14.78 5.31
CA ASP A 106 4.83 15.50 6.55
C ASP A 106 6.32 15.88 6.63
N PRO A 107 6.68 17.18 6.56
CA PRO A 107 8.07 17.60 6.68
C PRO A 107 8.67 17.31 8.07
N ASP A 108 7.82 17.09 9.08
CA ASP A 108 8.25 16.77 10.44
C ASP A 108 8.41 15.25 10.67
N ALA A 109 7.89 14.42 9.75
CA ALA A 109 8.15 12.99 9.76
C ALA A 109 9.60 12.76 9.33
N GLY A 110 10.45 12.35 10.27
CA GLY A 110 11.91 12.23 10.09
C GLY A 110 12.39 11.22 9.03
N GLY A 111 11.48 10.68 8.21
CA GLY A 111 11.72 9.63 7.24
C GLY A 111 12.05 8.31 7.92
N ASP A 112 11.58 7.20 7.36
CA ASP A 112 12.00 5.86 7.77
C ASP A 112 13.10 5.30 6.85
N GLY A 113 13.60 6.11 5.91
CA GLY A 113 14.54 5.72 4.87
C GLY A 113 13.88 5.12 3.63
N SER A 114 12.56 4.96 3.62
CA SER A 114 11.77 4.55 2.45
C SER A 114 11.46 5.77 1.56
N GLY A 115 11.29 5.54 0.26
CA GLY A 115 10.86 6.58 -0.68
C GLY A 115 9.34 6.63 -0.78
N GLY A 116 8.75 7.82 -0.84
CA GLY A 116 7.31 7.97 -1.07
C GLY A 116 6.90 7.65 -2.51
N GLY A 117 5.59 7.50 -2.69
CA GLY A 117 4.94 7.23 -3.96
C GLY A 117 5.28 8.18 -5.09
N LYS A 118 4.94 7.78 -6.30
CA LYS A 118 5.20 8.57 -7.52
C LYS A 118 3.98 8.68 -8.43
N MET A 119 2.85 8.11 -8.02
CA MET A 119 1.63 8.04 -8.83
C MET A 119 0.79 9.32 -8.66
N LYS A 120 0.19 9.79 -9.76
CA LYS A 120 -0.78 10.89 -9.72
C LYS A 120 -2.21 10.36 -9.68
N PHE A 121 -3.15 11.18 -9.21
CA PHE A 121 -4.57 10.83 -9.14
C PHE A 121 -5.16 10.38 -10.47
N ASP A 122 -4.87 11.05 -11.58
CA ASP A 122 -5.43 10.69 -12.89
C ASP A 122 -5.03 9.26 -13.27
N GLN A 123 -3.77 8.90 -13.04
CA GLN A 123 -3.26 7.56 -13.32
C GLN A 123 -3.86 6.51 -12.38
N LEU A 124 -3.93 6.80 -11.09
CA LEU A 124 -4.58 5.91 -10.13
C LEU A 124 -6.07 5.70 -10.49
N SER A 125 -6.76 6.77 -10.85
CA SER A 125 -8.16 6.74 -11.27
C SER A 125 -8.35 5.89 -12.52
N GLU A 126 -7.44 5.97 -13.49
CA GLU A 126 -7.44 5.12 -14.68
C GLU A 126 -7.28 3.64 -14.31
N ILE A 127 -6.29 3.31 -13.47
CA ILE A 127 -6.02 1.94 -13.02
C ILE A 127 -7.21 1.36 -12.24
N LEU A 128 -7.75 2.09 -11.28
CA LEU A 128 -8.88 1.62 -10.48
C LEU A 128 -10.15 1.47 -11.33
N SER A 129 -10.38 2.38 -12.28
CA SER A 129 -11.49 2.27 -13.22
C SER A 129 -11.34 1.05 -14.11
N LEU A 130 -10.13 0.78 -14.61
CA LEU A 130 -9.82 -0.39 -15.42
C LEU A 130 -10.12 -1.69 -14.65
N ILE A 131 -9.60 -1.82 -13.43
CA ILE A 131 -9.82 -2.99 -12.58
C ILE A 131 -11.33 -3.17 -12.32
N SER A 132 -12.03 -2.10 -11.92
CA SER A 132 -13.46 -2.15 -11.62
C SER A 132 -14.35 -2.48 -12.83
N GLN A 133 -13.91 -2.16 -14.05
CA GLN A 133 -14.66 -2.47 -15.27
C GLN A 133 -14.43 -3.90 -15.77
N LYS A 134 -13.30 -4.51 -15.41
CA LYS A 134 -12.81 -5.76 -16.01
C LYS A 134 -12.83 -6.95 -15.05
N ALA A 135 -13.00 -6.71 -13.75
CA ALA A 135 -13.00 -7.76 -12.74
C ALA A 135 -14.09 -7.54 -11.68
N ASP A 136 -14.51 -8.64 -11.04
CA ASP A 136 -15.36 -8.61 -9.86
C ASP A 136 -14.52 -8.26 -8.62
N VAL A 137 -14.56 -7.00 -8.19
CA VAL A 137 -13.83 -6.53 -7.01
C VAL A 137 -14.64 -6.81 -5.76
N VAL A 138 -14.26 -7.85 -5.01
CA VAL A 138 -14.99 -8.33 -3.83
C VAL A 138 -14.44 -7.82 -2.50
N GLY A 139 -13.27 -7.18 -2.54
CA GLY A 139 -12.62 -6.58 -1.39
C GLY A 139 -11.85 -5.34 -1.78
N PHE A 140 -12.01 -4.28 -1.01
CA PHE A 140 -11.28 -3.03 -1.20
C PHE A 140 -10.88 -2.47 0.16
N SER A 141 -9.60 -2.20 0.35
CA SER A 141 -9.09 -1.53 1.55
C SER A 141 -8.35 -0.27 1.15
N ILE A 142 -8.48 0.76 1.98
CA ILE A 142 -7.74 2.02 1.87
C ILE A 142 -6.94 2.16 3.17
N ALA A 143 -5.63 2.29 3.07
CA ALA A 143 -4.72 2.37 4.20
C ALA A 143 -3.89 3.66 4.19
N GLU A 144 -3.23 3.94 5.32
CA GLU A 144 -2.22 4.98 5.50
C GLU A 144 -2.66 6.42 5.17
N TYR A 145 -3.97 6.71 5.20
CA TYR A 145 -4.46 8.09 5.11
C TYR A 145 -4.09 8.88 6.37
N MET A 146 -3.17 9.84 6.20
CA MET A 146 -2.65 10.67 7.29
C MET A 146 -2.94 12.16 7.02
N PRO A 147 -4.11 12.69 7.44
CA PRO A 147 -4.52 14.05 7.09
C PRO A 147 -3.92 15.09 8.03
N PHE A 148 -2.61 15.33 7.92
CA PHE A 148 -1.88 16.23 8.81
C PHE A 148 -2.49 17.63 8.89
N ASP A 149 -2.91 18.20 7.76
CA ASP A 149 -3.54 19.52 7.75
C ASP A 149 -4.89 19.52 8.44
N ALA A 150 -5.73 18.51 8.23
CA ALA A 150 -7.02 18.41 8.92
C ALA A 150 -6.82 18.23 10.44
N TYR A 151 -5.81 17.46 10.85
CA TYR A 151 -5.44 17.32 12.26
C TYR A 151 -4.95 18.66 12.84
N LYS A 152 -4.05 19.37 12.15
CA LYS A 152 -3.56 20.71 12.55
C LYS A 152 -4.72 21.70 12.67
N MET A 153 -5.66 21.69 11.72
CA MET A 153 -6.88 22.50 11.77
C MET A 153 -7.75 22.14 12.97
N HIS A 154 -7.97 20.86 13.25
CA HIS A 154 -8.72 20.42 14.43
C HIS A 154 -8.07 20.94 15.72
N GLN A 155 -6.75 20.80 15.86
CA GLN A 155 -6.01 21.29 17.03
C GLN A 155 -6.08 22.82 17.15
N MET A 156 -6.07 23.54 16.03
CA MET A 156 -6.25 25.00 16.00
C MET A 156 -7.65 25.39 16.47
N PHE A 157 -8.71 24.75 15.95
CA PHE A 157 -10.09 25.11 16.30
C PHE A 157 -10.46 24.75 17.74
N ASN A 158 -9.87 23.70 18.32
CA ASN A 158 -10.02 23.39 19.75
C ASN A 158 -9.49 24.50 20.68
N LYS A 159 -8.80 25.51 20.16
CA LYS A 159 -8.32 26.67 20.93
C LYS A 159 -9.20 27.92 20.77
N VAL A 160 -10.21 27.86 19.91
CA VAL A 160 -11.11 28.99 19.62
C VAL A 160 -12.43 28.76 20.34
N LYS A 161 -12.74 29.62 21.31
CA LYS A 161 -13.85 29.47 22.26
C LYS A 161 -15.18 29.09 21.60
N ILE A 162 -15.56 29.77 20.52
CA ILE A 162 -16.84 29.53 19.81
C ILE A 162 -16.99 28.09 19.25
N PHE A 163 -15.89 27.35 19.06
CA PHE A 163 -15.93 25.96 18.58
C PHE A 163 -15.83 24.92 19.71
N THR A 164 -15.79 25.35 20.99
CA THR A 164 -15.57 24.47 22.15
C THR A 164 -16.53 24.73 23.32
N GLU A 165 -17.49 25.63 23.15
CA GLU A 165 -18.59 25.88 24.09
C GLU A 165 -19.78 24.95 23.87
#